data_AF-A0A7X7B7S8-F1
#
_entry.id   AF-A0A7X7B7S8-F1
#
_cell.length_a   1.000
_cell.length_b   1.000
_cell.length_c   1.000
_cell.angle_alpha   90.00
_cell.angle_beta   90.00
_cell.angle_gamma   90.00
#
_symmetry.space_group_name_H-M   'P 1'
#
loop_
_entity.id
_entity.type
_entity.pdbx_description
1 polymer ?
#
loop_
_entity_poly.entity_id
_entity_poly.type
_entity_poly.pdbx_seq_one_letter_code
_entity_poly.pdbx_strand_id
1 'polypeptide(L)'
;MKKICVIALLLSLSLVFAGCAGSSVGTISWLGQGLEAGHIEAIQLTDLNGDLVRELDPSEYEAIVQAINNAKEDESPYILMLAGYIMTVKLPDGEIRFTSYGSETNVVAAVTVGEETKSKHLVCPEIAQILIEDLEQDIWNNGEPEA
;
A
#
# COMPACT_ATOMS: atom_id res chain seq x y z
N MET A 1 47.19 41.39 -38.70
CA MET A 1 48.04 40.50 -37.87
C MET A 1 47.14 39.76 -36.89
N LYS A 2 47.23 38.43 -36.89
CA LYS A 2 46.44 37.48 -36.08
C LYS A 2 46.98 37.37 -34.65
N LYS A 3 46.11 37.36 -33.64
CA LYS A 3 46.20 36.60 -32.37
C LYS A 3 44.75 36.39 -31.90
N ILE A 4 44.07 35.31 -32.27
CA ILE A 4 44.00 34.02 -31.55
C ILE A 4 43.87 34.25 -30.04
N CYS A 5 42.63 34.35 -29.56
CA CYS A 5 42.30 34.17 -28.15
C CYS A 5 41.72 32.77 -27.96
N VAL A 6 42.24 32.11 -26.95
CA VAL A 6 42.22 30.67 -26.69
C VAL A 6 40.86 30.22 -26.17
N ILE A 7 40.50 29.02 -26.63
CA ILE A 7 39.37 28.17 -26.25
C ILE A 7 39.41 27.90 -24.73
N ALA A 8 38.34 28.25 -24.02
CA ALA A 8 37.98 27.64 -22.75
C ALA A 8 36.63 26.92 -22.94
N LEU A 9 36.77 25.67 -23.36
CA LEU A 9 35.81 24.60 -23.23
C LEU A 9 35.50 24.43 -21.73
N LEU A 10 34.23 24.33 -21.32
CA LEU A 10 33.74 23.32 -20.38
C LEU A 10 32.24 23.52 -20.09
N LEU A 11 31.51 22.48 -20.48
CA LEU A 11 30.29 21.94 -19.88
C LEU A 11 28.99 22.73 -20.05
N SER A 12 28.35 22.41 -21.17
CA SER A 12 26.91 22.28 -21.34
C SER A 12 26.19 21.78 -20.08
N LEU A 13 25.34 22.62 -19.50
CA LEU A 13 24.18 22.16 -18.74
C LEU A 13 22.96 22.36 -19.63
N SER A 14 22.84 21.50 -20.64
CA SER A 14 21.58 21.31 -21.34
C SER A 14 20.64 20.65 -20.34
N LEU A 15 19.79 21.44 -19.69
CA LEU A 15 18.60 20.94 -19.01
C LEU A 15 17.67 20.41 -20.10
N VAL A 16 17.94 19.20 -20.55
CA VAL A 16 17.00 18.40 -21.33
C VAL A 16 15.90 18.07 -20.33
N PHE A 17 14.80 18.82 -20.37
CA PHE A 17 13.50 18.29 -20.01
C PHE A 17 13.24 17.14 -20.99
N ALA A 18 13.79 15.97 -20.67
CA ALA A 18 13.26 14.72 -21.12
C ALA A 18 11.92 14.62 -20.42
N GLY A 19 10.88 15.14 -21.08
CA GLY A 19 9.56 14.59 -20.91
C GLY A 19 9.68 13.11 -21.19
N CYS A 20 9.80 12.32 -20.12
CA CYS A 20 9.53 10.90 -20.16
C CYS A 20 8.03 10.74 -20.45
N ALA A 21 7.66 10.87 -21.72
CA ALA A 21 6.59 10.06 -22.25
C ALA A 21 7.16 8.63 -22.26
N GLY A 22 6.90 7.92 -21.17
CA GLY A 22 7.49 6.61 -20.90
C GLY A 22 6.54 5.80 -20.03
N SER A 23 5.55 5.24 -20.70
CA SER A 23 4.87 3.99 -20.33
C SER A 23 3.89 4.04 -19.15
N SER A 24 2.72 3.47 -19.39
CA SER A 24 1.86 2.88 -18.36
C SER A 24 2.70 2.02 -17.42
N VAL A 25 2.75 2.37 -16.14
CA VAL A 25 3.45 1.59 -15.10
C VAL A 25 2.44 1.33 -13.98
N GLY A 26 1.44 0.50 -14.28
CA GLY A 26 0.74 -0.27 -13.25
C GLY A 26 1.71 -1.38 -12.82
N THR A 27 2.38 -1.21 -11.67
CA THR A 27 3.57 -2.01 -11.35
C THR A 27 3.80 -2.06 -9.82
N ILE A 28 3.62 -3.25 -9.25
CA ILE A 28 3.34 -3.59 -7.84
C ILE A 28 3.82 -5.08 -7.54
N SER A 29 5.08 -5.53 -7.68
CA SER A 29 5.71 -6.86 -8.10
C SER A 29 5.01 -8.25 -8.23
N TRP A 30 3.79 -8.49 -7.74
CA TRP A 30 2.93 -9.63 -8.11
C TRP A 30 1.77 -9.28 -9.05
N LEU A 31 1.80 -8.19 -9.83
CA LEU A 31 1.50 -6.82 -9.43
C LEU A 31 2.65 -5.89 -10.06
N GLY A 32 3.96 -6.21 -10.19
CA GLY A 32 5.07 -5.51 -10.99
C GLY A 32 6.39 -4.80 -10.41
N GLN A 33 6.36 -3.82 -9.47
CA GLN A 33 7.43 -2.97 -8.87
C GLN A 33 7.14 -2.68 -7.37
N GLY A 34 7.99 -2.00 -6.61
CA GLY A 34 7.61 -1.53 -5.27
C GLY A 34 6.49 -0.48 -5.36
N LEU A 35 5.48 -0.58 -4.50
CA LEU A 35 4.47 0.46 -4.35
C LEU A 35 5.14 1.73 -3.81
N GLU A 36 4.69 2.91 -4.23
CA GLU A 36 5.13 4.20 -3.70
C GLU A 36 3.91 4.93 -3.10
N ALA A 37 4.11 5.64 -1.99
CA ALA A 37 3.02 6.34 -1.31
C ALA A 37 2.31 7.38 -2.19
N GLY A 38 3.02 7.97 -3.16
CA GLY A 38 2.46 8.93 -4.11
C GLY A 38 1.44 8.33 -5.10
N HIS A 39 1.34 7.01 -5.18
CA HIS A 39 0.37 6.30 -6.04
C HIS A 39 -0.85 5.78 -5.26
N ILE A 40 -0.95 6.08 -3.96
CA ILE A 40 -2.11 5.71 -3.15
C ILE A 40 -3.12 6.85 -3.17
N GLU A 41 -4.37 6.54 -3.51
CA GLU A 41 -5.47 7.50 -3.46
C GLU A 41 -6.07 7.59 -2.05
N ALA A 42 -6.25 6.45 -1.38
CA ALA A 42 -6.76 6.38 -0.02
C ALA A 42 -6.38 5.05 0.64
N ILE A 43 -6.29 5.04 1.97
CA ILE A 43 -6.23 3.82 2.76
C ILE A 43 -7.35 3.86 3.79
N GLN A 44 -8.23 2.86 3.75
CA GLN A 44 -9.44 2.81 4.56
C GLN A 44 -9.47 1.53 5.39
N LEU A 45 -9.90 1.64 6.64
CA LEU A 45 -10.22 0.55 7.53
C LEU A 45 -11.73 0.45 7.64
N THR A 46 -12.27 -0.72 7.34
CA THR A 46 -13.69 -1.04 7.49
C THR A 46 -13.89 -2.20 8.45
N ASP A 47 -15.04 -2.22 9.10
CA ASP A 47 -15.47 -3.37 9.88
C ASP A 47 -15.86 -4.57 8.99
N LEU A 48 -16.25 -5.68 9.62
CA LEU A 48 -16.69 -6.88 8.91
C LEU A 48 -18.03 -6.71 8.18
N ASN A 49 -18.81 -5.68 8.53
CA ASN A 49 -20.04 -5.31 7.82
C ASN A 49 -19.76 -4.40 6.61
N GLY A 50 -18.55 -3.86 6.50
CA GLY A 50 -18.13 -2.93 5.47
C GLY A 50 -18.32 -1.46 5.84
N ASP A 51 -18.66 -1.17 7.10
CA ASP A 51 -18.78 0.20 7.60
C ASP A 51 -17.40 0.81 7.80
N LEU A 52 -17.22 2.06 7.35
CA LEU A 52 -15.96 2.79 7.49
C LEU A 52 -15.69 3.09 8.96
N VAL A 53 -14.59 2.55 9.48
CA VAL A 53 -14.10 2.82 10.83
C VAL A 53 -13.15 4.01 10.81
N ARG A 54 -12.19 3.99 9.89
CA ARG A 54 -11.14 5.00 9.80
C ARG A 54 -10.60 5.14 8.38
N GLU A 55 -10.30 6.37 7.99
CA GLU A 55 -9.44 6.65 6.84
C GLU A 55 -8.08 7.11 7.37
N LEU A 56 -6.98 6.53 6.87
CA LEU A 56 -5.63 6.85 7.34
C LEU A 56 -5.19 8.20 6.77
N ASP A 57 -4.41 8.93 7.57
CA ASP A 57 -3.82 10.19 7.12
C ASP A 57 -2.70 9.93 6.10
N PRO A 58 -2.52 10.77 5.07
CA PRO A 58 -1.44 10.60 4.09
C PRO A 58 -0.04 10.51 4.69
N SER A 59 0.20 11.07 5.89
CA SER A 59 1.48 10.92 6.59
C SER A 59 1.78 9.48 7.05
N GLU A 60 0.74 8.63 7.15
CA GLU A 60 0.85 7.22 7.53
C GLU A 60 1.12 6.30 6.32
N TYR A 61 0.90 6.79 5.09
CA TYR A 61 0.92 5.94 3.88
C TYR A 61 2.29 5.32 3.64
N GLU A 62 3.36 6.06 3.92
CA GLU A 62 4.73 5.58 3.72
C GLU A 62 5.01 4.33 4.57
N ALA A 63 4.52 4.29 5.82
CA ALA A 63 4.69 3.12 6.68
C ALA A 63 3.93 1.90 6.15
N ILE A 64 2.70 2.10 5.66
CA ILE A 64 1.89 1.04 5.06
C ILE A 64 2.54 0.51 3.78
N VAL A 65 3.00 1.40 2.91
CA VAL A 65 3.71 1.04 1.67
C VAL A 65 4.95 0.20 1.96
N GLN A 66 5.74 0.60 2.96
CA GLN A 66 6.91 -0.17 3.37
C GLN A 66 6.53 -1.56 3.89
N ALA A 67 5.46 -1.68 4.68
CA ALA A 67 4.95 -2.97 5.14
C ALA A 67 4.52 -3.87 3.97
N ILE A 68 3.79 -3.32 3.00
CA ILE A 68 3.36 -4.03 1.79
C ILE A 68 4.56 -4.50 0.98
N ASN A 69 5.54 -3.62 0.74
CA ASN A 69 6.72 -3.93 -0.05
C ASN A 69 7.65 -4.96 0.61
N ASN A 70 7.63 -5.04 1.95
CA ASN A 70 8.42 -6.00 2.72
C ASN A 70 7.68 -7.32 2.98
N ALA A 71 6.39 -7.41 2.65
CA ALA A 71 5.57 -8.60 2.86
C ALA A 71 6.09 -9.79 2.05
N LYS A 72 5.94 -10.99 2.62
CA LYS A 72 6.40 -12.24 1.99
C LYS A 72 5.24 -13.19 1.77
N GLU A 73 5.18 -13.83 0.61
CA GLU A 73 4.20 -14.89 0.37
C GLU A 73 4.43 -16.06 1.32
N ASP A 74 3.33 -16.61 1.81
CA ASP A 74 3.27 -17.83 2.61
C ASP A 74 2.33 -18.83 1.93
N GLU A 75 2.75 -20.08 1.86
CA GLU A 75 1.97 -21.19 1.29
C GLU A 75 1.40 -22.10 2.39
N SER A 76 1.64 -21.77 3.65
CA SER A 76 1.13 -22.53 4.79
C SER A 76 -0.40 -22.54 4.78
N PRO A 77 -1.04 -23.70 4.97
CA PRO A 77 -2.49 -23.76 5.05
C PRO A 77 -2.99 -23.01 6.29
N TYR A 78 -4.07 -22.25 6.13
CA TYR A 78 -4.73 -21.52 7.21
C TYR A 78 -6.23 -21.78 7.19
N ILE A 79 -6.86 -21.64 8.35
CA ILE A 79 -8.31 -21.70 8.51
C ILE A 79 -8.83 -20.27 8.42
N LEU A 80 -9.64 -19.98 7.40
CA LEU A 80 -10.29 -18.68 7.25
C LEU A 80 -11.38 -18.50 8.29
N MET A 81 -11.07 -17.80 9.38
CA MET A 81 -12.05 -17.12 10.22
C MET A 81 -11.77 -15.64 10.14
N LEU A 82 -12.67 -14.87 9.54
CA LEU A 82 -12.50 -13.41 9.44
C LEU A 82 -12.50 -12.82 10.86
N ALA A 83 -11.50 -11.98 11.15
CA ALA A 83 -11.39 -11.31 12.43
C ALA A 83 -10.76 -9.93 12.24
N GLY A 84 -11.10 -9.00 13.11
CA GLY A 84 -10.59 -7.63 13.04
C GLY A 84 -11.19 -6.83 11.89
N TYR A 85 -10.41 -5.87 11.41
CA TYR A 85 -10.77 -4.99 10.32
C TYR A 85 -10.28 -5.48 8.96
N ILE A 86 -10.81 -4.81 7.94
CA ILE A 86 -10.39 -4.94 6.55
C ILE A 86 -9.72 -3.63 6.16
N MET A 87 -8.48 -3.71 5.67
CA MET A 87 -7.79 -2.55 5.12
C MET A 87 -7.90 -2.58 3.60
N THR A 88 -8.39 -1.49 3.02
CA THR A 88 -8.45 -1.29 1.57
C THR A 88 -7.53 -0.14 1.19
N VAL A 89 -6.50 -0.46 0.41
CA VAL A 89 -5.59 0.51 -0.23
C VAL A 89 -6.12 0.75 -1.64
N LYS A 90 -6.64 1.95 -1.90
CA LYS A 90 -7.15 2.36 -3.21
C LYS A 90 -6.01 2.93 -4.05
N LEU A 91 -5.97 2.47 -5.30
CA LEU A 91 -5.00 2.84 -6.31
C LEU A 91 -5.76 3.36 -7.54
N PRO A 92 -5.13 4.19 -8.40
CA PRO A 92 -5.79 4.72 -9.59
C PRO A 92 -6.32 3.66 -10.56
N ASP A 93 -5.73 2.46 -10.56
CA ASP A 93 -6.05 1.35 -11.46
C ASP A 93 -6.62 0.11 -10.73
N GLY A 94 -6.85 0.19 -9.41
CA GLY A 94 -7.28 -0.97 -8.65
C GLY A 94 -7.31 -0.76 -7.14
N GLU A 95 -7.34 -1.86 -6.41
CA GLU A 95 -7.26 -1.86 -4.95
C GLU A 95 -6.53 -3.09 -4.42
N ILE A 96 -5.97 -2.92 -3.23
CA ILE A 96 -5.44 -4.01 -2.41
C ILE A 96 -6.27 -4.10 -1.14
N ARG A 97 -6.90 -5.24 -0.93
CA ARG A 97 -7.74 -5.51 0.23
C ARG A 97 -7.06 -6.53 1.13
N PHE A 98 -6.63 -6.10 2.30
CA PHE A 98 -6.06 -6.95 3.34
C PHE A 98 -7.15 -7.39 4.32
N THR A 99 -7.17 -8.68 4.59
CA THR A 99 -8.13 -9.31 5.50
C THR A 99 -7.35 -10.08 6.56
N SER A 100 -7.58 -9.73 7.83
CA SER A 100 -7.06 -10.51 8.95
C SER A 100 -7.95 -11.73 9.20
N TYR A 101 -7.32 -12.77 9.72
CA TYR A 101 -8.01 -13.97 10.19
C TYR A 101 -7.63 -14.30 11.65
N GLY A 102 -7.23 -13.28 12.41
CA GLY A 102 -6.84 -13.38 13.81
C GLY A 102 -5.39 -13.80 14.04
N SER A 103 -4.57 -13.80 12.98
CA SER A 103 -3.12 -13.96 13.11
C SER A 103 -2.46 -12.60 13.35
N GLU A 104 -1.57 -12.52 14.32
CA GLU A 104 -0.76 -11.31 14.61
C GLU A 104 0.32 -11.04 13.53
N THR A 105 0.57 -11.99 12.63
CA THR A 105 1.70 -11.92 11.69
C THR A 105 1.31 -12.06 10.23
N ASN A 106 0.13 -12.62 9.95
CA ASN A 106 -0.26 -13.02 8.61
C ASN A 106 -1.62 -12.45 8.22
N VAL A 107 -1.77 -12.13 6.94
CA VAL A 107 -2.98 -11.59 6.35
C VAL A 107 -3.24 -12.23 4.99
N VAL A 108 -4.48 -12.15 4.53
CA VAL A 108 -4.83 -12.43 3.14
C VAL A 108 -4.94 -11.10 2.40
N ALA A 109 -4.15 -10.93 1.35
CA ALA A 109 -4.25 -9.79 0.45
C ALA A 109 -4.97 -10.22 -0.83
N ALA A 110 -6.05 -9.53 -1.17
CA ALA A 110 -6.72 -9.63 -2.46
C ALA A 110 -6.41 -8.37 -3.26
N VAL A 111 -5.89 -8.54 -4.47
CA VAL A 111 -5.65 -7.44 -5.40
C VAL A 111 -6.65 -7.52 -6.51
N THR A 112 -7.26 -6.38 -6.79
CA THR A 112 -8.17 -6.21 -7.91
C THR A 112 -7.65 -5.13 -8.83
N VAL A 113 -7.44 -5.46 -10.10
CA VAL A 113 -7.05 -4.53 -11.18
C VAL A 113 -7.95 -4.80 -12.37
N GLY A 114 -8.80 -3.84 -12.73
CA GLY A 114 -9.87 -4.07 -13.71
C GLY A 114 -10.82 -5.18 -13.27
N GLU A 115 -10.96 -6.24 -14.08
CA GLU A 115 -11.83 -7.40 -13.79
C GLU A 115 -11.08 -8.59 -13.17
N GLU A 116 -9.75 -8.51 -13.03
CA GLU A 116 -8.94 -9.59 -12.46
C GLU A 116 -8.78 -9.40 -10.95
N THR A 117 -9.04 -10.46 -10.19
CA THR A 117 -8.73 -10.51 -8.75
C THR A 117 -7.79 -11.67 -8.45
N LYS A 118 -6.71 -11.40 -7.72
CA LYS A 118 -5.74 -12.39 -7.26
C LYS A 118 -5.57 -12.28 -5.75
N SER A 119 -5.64 -13.41 -5.06
CA SER A 119 -5.46 -13.47 -3.61
C SER A 119 -4.17 -14.19 -3.24
N LYS A 120 -3.48 -13.65 -2.24
CA LYS A 120 -2.23 -14.17 -1.70
C LYS A 120 -2.30 -14.19 -0.18
N HIS A 121 -1.67 -15.21 0.40
CA HIS A 121 -1.43 -15.27 1.83
C HIS A 121 -0.05 -14.69 2.09
N LEU A 122 0.02 -13.69 2.98
CA LEU A 122 1.21 -12.90 3.23
C LEU A 122 1.58 -12.92 4.70
N VAL A 123 2.88 -13.00 4.99
CA VAL A 123 3.48 -12.59 6.26
C VAL A 123 3.70 -11.08 6.19
N CYS A 124 2.90 -10.33 6.96
CA CYS A 124 2.96 -8.88 7.08
C CYS A 124 2.47 -8.47 8.48
N PRO A 125 3.33 -8.57 9.51
CA PRO A 125 2.94 -8.33 10.89
C PRO A 125 2.42 -6.92 11.15
N GLU A 126 2.99 -5.92 10.48
CA GLU A 126 2.61 -4.52 10.66
C GLU A 126 1.16 -4.27 10.26
N ILE A 127 0.72 -4.82 9.12
CA ILE A 127 -0.69 -4.73 8.70
C ILE A 127 -1.57 -5.62 9.57
N ALA A 128 -1.11 -6.83 9.91
CA ALA A 128 -1.86 -7.74 10.77
C ALA A 128 -2.22 -7.10 12.13
N GLN A 129 -1.27 -6.40 12.74
CA GLN A 129 -1.47 -5.67 14.00
C GLN A 129 -2.49 -4.55 13.85
N ILE A 130 -2.39 -3.70 12.81
CA ILE A 130 -3.36 -2.63 12.57
C ILE A 130 -4.78 -3.19 12.47
N LEU A 131 -4.95 -4.32 11.79
CA LEU A 131 -6.26 -4.94 11.62
C LEU A 131 -6.83 -5.53 12.92
N ILE A 132 -6.01 -5.79 13.93
CA ILE A 132 -6.44 -6.39 15.21
C ILE A 132 -6.51 -5.37 16.34
N GLU A 133 -5.54 -4.46 16.46
CA GLU A 133 -5.44 -3.52 17.59
C GLU A 133 -6.52 -2.43 17.53
N ASP A 134 -6.85 -1.94 16.34
CA ASP A 134 -7.94 -0.95 16.21
C ASP A 134 -9.29 -1.57 16.61
N LEU A 135 -9.47 -2.90 16.49
CA LEU A 135 -10.66 -3.61 16.97
C LEU A 135 -10.77 -3.52 18.51
N GLU A 136 -9.66 -3.64 19.22
CA GLU A 136 -9.65 -3.60 20.68
C GLU A 136 -9.99 -2.20 21.22
N GLN A 137 -9.56 -1.14 20.51
CA GLN A 137 -9.91 0.23 20.87
C GLN A 137 -11.40 0.51 20.70
N ASP A 138 -12.04 0.03 19.63
CA ASP A 138 -13.47 0.24 19.41
C ASP A 138 -14.37 -0.55 20.37
N ILE A 139 -13.93 -1.74 20.80
CA ILE A 139 -14.65 -2.51 21.82
C ILE A 139 -14.67 -1.75 23.16
N TRP A 140 -13.60 -1.05 23.51
CA TRP A 140 -13.52 -0.33 24.77
C TRP A 140 -14.13 1.08 24.69
N ASN A 141 -14.07 1.74 23.54
CA ASN A 141 -14.61 3.08 23.35
C ASN A 141 -16.14 3.12 23.16
N ASN A 142 -16.74 2.04 22.67
CA ASN A 142 -18.19 1.93 22.46
C ASN A 142 -18.91 1.11 23.57
N GLY A 143 -18.19 0.82 24.66
CA GLY A 143 -18.59 -0.12 25.71
C GLY A 143 -19.39 0.44 26.89
N GLU A 144 -20.19 1.50 26.75
CA GLU A 144 -21.29 1.70 27.70
C GLU A 144 -22.50 0.90 27.21
N PRO A 145 -22.92 -0.18 27.91
CA PRO A 145 -24.24 -0.74 27.66
C PRO A 145 -25.28 0.32 28.02
N GLU A 146 -26.13 0.71 27.06
CA GLU A 146 -27.34 1.45 27.39
C GLU A 146 -28.12 0.64 28.45
N ALA A 147 -28.31 1.25 29.62
CA ALA A 147 -28.90 0.66 30.81
C ALA A 147 -30.41 0.41 30.70
#